data_AF-A0A2V6D9E4-F1
#
_entry.id   AF-A0A2V6D9E4-F1
#
_cell.length_a   1.000
_cell.length_b   1.000
_cell.length_c   1.000
_cell.angle_alpha   90.00
_cell.angle_beta   90.00
_cell.angle_gamma   90.00
#
_symmetry.space_group_name_H-M   'P 1'
#
loop_
_entity.id
_entity.type
_entity.pdbx_description
1 polymer ?
#
loop_
_entity_poly.entity_id
_entity_poly.type
_entity_poly.pdbx_seq_one_letter_code
_entity_poly.pdbx_strand_id
1 'polypeptide(L)'
;TTEEDQYVIITSHDQLYAVAEALRNEGVTTDGQKLTFIPDTTVPVPDEAAARQVLRLCDALEDDDDVQNVYSNLEIPDELLARLPA
;
A
#
# COMPACT_ATOMS: atom_id res chain seq x y z
N THR A 1 12.16 0.53 -10.66
CA THR A 1 11.91 1.99 -10.67
C THR A 1 10.48 2.16 -11.12
N THR A 2 9.57 2.05 -10.16
CA THR A 2 8.14 2.24 -10.39
C THR A 2 7.80 3.51 -9.64
N GLU A 3 7.42 4.51 -10.43
CA GLU A 3 6.65 5.71 -10.10
C GLU A 3 7.03 6.44 -8.80
N GLU A 4 7.70 7.59 -8.98
CA GLU A 4 8.10 8.58 -7.96
C GLU A 4 9.31 8.23 -7.09
N ASP A 5 10.53 8.38 -7.63
CA ASP A 5 11.84 8.56 -6.93
C ASP A 5 12.18 7.67 -5.71
N GLN A 6 11.41 6.61 -5.47
CA GLN A 6 11.53 5.75 -4.30
C GLN A 6 11.80 4.30 -4.70
N TYR A 7 12.54 3.62 -3.83
CA TYR A 7 12.79 2.19 -3.95
C TYR A 7 12.03 1.47 -2.84
N VAL A 8 11.12 0.58 -3.23
CA VAL A 8 10.42 -0.31 -2.30
C VAL A 8 11.17 -1.63 -2.21
N ILE A 9 11.57 -2.03 -1.00
CA ILE A 9 12.25 -3.29 -0.73
C ILE A 9 11.28 -4.20 0.03
N ILE A 10 10.94 -5.34 -0.58
CA ILE A 10 10.05 -6.34 0.02
C ILE A 10 10.90 -7.45 0.62
N THR A 11 10.60 -7.83 1.86
CA THR A 11 11.29 -8.89 2.60
C THR A 11 10.27 -9.89 3.14
N SER A 12 10.73 -11.03 3.64
CA SER A 12 9.90 -11.83 4.54
C SER A 12 9.68 -11.09 5.87
N HIS A 13 8.59 -11.43 6.56
CA HIS A 13 8.16 -10.72 7.79
C HIS A 13 9.19 -10.79 8.92
N ASP A 14 9.96 -11.89 8.99
CA ASP A 14 11.01 -12.11 9.99
C ASP A 14 12.32 -11.37 9.68
N GLN A 15 12.50 -10.91 8.43
CA GLN A 15 13.74 -10.27 7.98
C GLN A 15 13.65 -8.75 7.88
N LEU A 16 12.46 -8.15 8.05
CA LEU A 16 12.24 -6.71 7.85
C LEU A 16 13.28 -5.84 8.59
N TYR A 17 13.44 -6.08 9.90
CA TYR A 17 14.34 -5.29 10.74
C TYR A 17 15.81 -5.56 10.43
N ALA A 18 16.19 -6.82 10.13
CA ALA A 18 17.56 -7.19 9.81
C ALA A 18 18.02 -6.51 8.51
N VAL A 19 17.16 -6.51 7.49
CA VAL A 19 17.44 -5.86 6.20
C VAL A 19 17.52 -4.34 6.37
N ALA A 20 16.59 -3.73 7.11
CA ALA A 20 16.62 -2.29 7.34
C ALA A 20 17.85 -1.82 8.15
N GLU A 21 18.30 -2.62 9.12
CA GLU A 21 19.55 -2.35 9.84
C GLU A 21 20.78 -2.48 8.93
N ALA A 22 20.84 -3.52 8.10
CA ALA A 22 21.91 -3.68 7.11
C ALA A 22 21.99 -2.49 6.15
N LEU A 23 20.84 -2.02 5.63
CA LEU A 23 20.77 -0.85 4.76
C LEU A 23 21.27 0.42 5.45
N ARG A 24 20.87 0.64 6.71
CA ARG A 24 21.35 1.80 7.49
C ARG A 24 22.84 1.74 7.76
N ASN A 25 23.40 0.56 8.04
CA ASN A 25 24.83 0.39 8.27
C ASN A 25 25.67 0.69 7.01
N GLU A 26 25.11 0.45 5.82
CA GLU A 26 25.71 0.81 4.53
C GLU A 26 25.42 2.27 4.11
N GLY A 27 24.80 3.07 4.99
CA GLY A 27 24.55 4.50 4.76
C GLY A 27 23.31 4.80 3.92
N VAL A 28 22.44 3.82 3.68
CA VAL A 28 21.15 4.04 3.00
C VAL A 28 20.13 4.56 4.01
N THR A 29 19.58 5.74 3.73
CA THR A 29 18.50 6.31 4.54
C THR A 29 17.17 5.75 4.03
N THR A 30 16.40 5.10 4.91
CA THR A 30 15.07 4.58 4.59
C THR A 30 14.01 5.49 5.17
N ASP A 31 13.01 5.86 4.37
CA ASP A 31 11.89 6.71 4.82
C ASP A 31 11.00 5.98 5.84
N GLY A 32 10.96 4.65 5.78
CA GLY A 32 10.26 3.84 6.75
C GLY A 32 10.44 2.35 6.56
N GLN A 33 9.96 1.58 7.53
CA GLN A 33 9.80 0.13 7.47
C GLN A 33 8.49 -0.23 8.16
N LYS A 34 7.65 -1.04 7.52
CA LYS A 34 6.34 -1.44 8.04
C LYS A 34 6.05 -2.89 7.67
N LEU A 35 5.47 -3.64 8.62
CA LEU A 35 4.85 -4.93 8.32
C LEU A 35 3.51 -4.65 7.65
N THR A 36 3.34 -5.18 6.44
CA THR A 36 2.14 -5.01 5.64
C THR A 36 1.78 -6.33 4.98
N PHE A 37 0.50 -6.51 4.64
CA PHE A 37 0.06 -7.63 3.82
C PHE A 37 0.12 -7.23 2.35
N ILE A 38 0.86 -8.00 1.56
CA ILE A 38 0.94 -7.84 0.11
C ILE A 38 0.09 -8.94 -0.51
N PRO A 39 -0.91 -8.62 -1.34
CA PRO A 39 -1.76 -9.62 -1.96
C PRO A 39 -1.00 -10.39 -3.07
N ASP A 40 -1.18 -11.70 -3.13
CA ASP A 40 -0.60 -12.54 -4.19
C ASP A 40 -1.27 -12.31 -5.56
N THR A 41 -2.55 -11.91 -5.55
CA THR A 41 -3.34 -11.61 -6.75
C THR A 41 -4.14 -10.33 -6.58
N THR A 42 -4.16 -9.52 -7.62
CA THR A 42 -4.96 -8.30 -7.69
C THR A 42 -6.29 -8.53 -8.40
N VAL A 43 -7.28 -7.69 -8.09
CA VAL A 43 -8.59 -7.67 -8.73
C VAL A 43 -8.82 -6.29 -9.35
N PRO A 44 -8.90 -6.19 -10.69
CA PRO A 44 -9.20 -4.94 -11.36
C PRO A 44 -10.58 -4.42 -10.99
N VAL A 45 -10.65 -3.13 -10.64
CA VAL A 45 -11.91 -2.46 -10.34
C VAL A 45 -12.59 -2.08 -11.67
N PRO A 46 -13.86 -2.50 -11.89
CA PRO A 46 -14.46 -2.49 -13.22
C PRO A 46 -14.89 -1.09 -13.68
N ASP A 47 -15.29 -0.23 -12.75
CA ASP A 47 -15.83 1.09 -13.05
C ASP A 47 -15.72 2.07 -11.87
N GLU A 48 -16.04 3.33 -12.15
CA GLU A 48 -15.91 4.46 -11.23
C GLU A 48 -16.89 4.37 -10.04
N ALA A 49 -18.04 3.72 -10.24
CA ALA A 49 -19.01 3.52 -9.16
C ALA A 49 -18.50 2.48 -8.17
N ALA A 50 -17.97 1.37 -8.68
CA ALA A 50 -17.32 0.34 -7.87
C ALA A 50 -16.12 0.90 -7.11
N ALA A 51 -15.25 1.68 -7.77
CA ALA A 51 -14.10 2.32 -7.11
C ALA A 51 -14.52 3.26 -5.98
N ARG A 52 -15.50 4.14 -6.21
CA ARG A 52 -16.05 4.99 -5.14
C ARG A 52 -16.61 4.18 -3.99
N GLN A 53 -17.31 3.09 -4.28
CA GLN A 53 -17.93 2.27 -3.25
C GLN A 53 -16.87 1.60 -2.37
N VAL A 54 -15.84 0.99 -2.98
CA VAL A 54 -14.79 0.28 -2.23
C VAL A 54 -13.86 1.24 -1.50
N LEU A 55 -13.51 2.39 -2.09
CA LEU A 55 -12.71 3.40 -1.39
C LEU A 55 -13.46 3.97 -0.18
N ARG A 56 -14.74 4.33 -0.34
CA ARG A 56 -15.55 4.78 0.81
C ARG A 56 -15.69 3.72 1.90
N LEU A 57 -15.65 2.44 1.54
CA LEU A 57 -15.64 1.35 2.51
C LEU A 57 -14.29 1.29 3.24
N CYS A 58 -13.17 1.42 2.52
CA CYS A 58 -11.85 1.51 3.12
C CYS A 58 -11.77 2.69 4.10
N ASP A 59 -12.17 3.90 3.68
CA ASP A 59 -12.15 5.11 4.52
C ASP A 59 -12.98 4.91 5.79
N ALA A 60 -14.20 4.37 5.66
CA ALA A 60 -15.07 4.13 6.81
C ALA A 60 -14.51 3.09 7.80
N LEU A 61 -13.70 2.14 7.31
CA LEU A 61 -13.00 1.18 8.17
C LEU A 61 -11.76 1.81 8.81
N GLU A 62 -11.07 2.73 8.13
CA GLU A 62 -9.91 3.44 8.68
C GLU A 62 -10.29 4.46 9.76
N ASP A 63 -11.50 5.01 9.69
CA ASP A 63 -12.05 5.93 10.69
C ASP A 63 -12.47 5.23 12.00
N ASP A 64 -12.52 3.89 12.03
CA ASP A 64 -12.88 3.10 13.20
C ASP A 64 -11.67 2.94 14.14
N ASP A 65 -11.83 3.31 15.42
CA ASP A 65 -10.74 3.34 16.39
C ASP A 65 -10.23 1.95 16.80
N ASP A 66 -11.03 0.91 16.59
CA ASP A 66 -10.63 -0.48 16.80
C ASP A 66 -9.87 -1.06 15.58
N VAL A 67 -9.94 -0.43 14.41
CA VAL A 67 -9.26 -0.88 13.19
C VAL A 67 -7.83 -0.35 13.14
N GLN A 68 -6.86 -1.26 13.05
CA GLN A 68 -5.44 -0.88 13.04
C GLN A 68 -4.90 -0.63 11.63
N ASN A 69 -5.34 -1.41 10.64
CA ASN A 69 -4.91 -1.29 9.25
C ASN A 69 -5.97 -1.92 8.33
N VAL A 70 -6.19 -1.32 7.17
CA VAL A 70 -7.01 -1.87 6.08
C VAL A 70 -6.08 -2.30 4.94
N TYR A 71 -6.27 -3.52 4.43
CA TYR A 71 -5.53 -4.04 3.30
C TYR A 71 -6.52 -4.52 2.25
N SER A 72 -6.24 -4.22 0.98
CA SER A 72 -7.05 -4.67 -0.14
C SER A 72 -6.16 -5.15 -1.28
N ASN A 73 -6.73 -5.98 -2.15
CA ASN A 73 -6.09 -6.42 -3.38
C ASN A 73 -6.68 -5.73 -4.62
N LEU A 74 -7.28 -4.56 -4.42
CA LEU A 74 -7.92 -3.79 -5.47
C LEU A 74 -6.85 -3.21 -6.39
N GLU A 75 -7.09 -3.31 -7.69
CA GLU A 75 -6.28 -2.66 -8.72
C GLU A 75 -7.16 -1.62 -9.41
N ILE A 76 -6.90 -0.35 -9.12
CA ILE A 76 -7.65 0.78 -9.66
C ILE A 76 -6.81 1.41 -10.78
N PRO A 77 -7.26 1.39 -12.04
CA PRO A 77 -6.51 2.02 -13.13
C PRO A 77 -6.29 3.52 -12.90
N ASP A 78 -5.15 4.06 -13.29
CA ASP A 78 -4.80 5.49 -13.10
C ASP A 78 -5.82 6.45 -13.69
N GLU A 79 -6.36 6.12 -14.88
CA GLU A 79 -7.42 6.90 -15.52
C GLU A 79 -8.67 7.03 -14.66
N LEU A 80 -8.93 6.01 -13.86
CA LEU A 80 -10.09 5.91 -12.99
C LEU A 80 -9.82 6.63 -11.67
N LEU A 81 -8.62 6.46 -11.09
CA LEU A 81 -8.15 7.25 -9.94
C LEU A 81 -8.21 8.75 -10.21
N ALA A 82 -7.76 9.21 -11.39
CA ALA A 82 -7.77 10.62 -11.76
C ALA A 82 -9.18 11.25 -11.85
N ARG A 83 -10.24 10.43 -11.93
CA ARG A 83 -11.64 10.87 -11.97
C ARG A 83 -12.31 10.85 -10.59
N LEU A 84 -11.66 10.26 -9.59
CA LEU A 84 -12.18 10.22 -8.23
C LEU A 84 -11.83 11.53 -7.50
N PRO A 85 -12.75 12.08 -6.72
CA PRO A 85 -12.44 13.22 -5.86
C PRO A 85 -11.42 12.79 -4.80
N ALA A 86 -10.47 13.68 -4.49
CA ALA A 86 -9.53 13.53 -3.38
C ALA A 86 -10.23 13.57 -2.03
#